data_AF-A0A392R981-F1
#
_entry.id   AF-A0A392R981-F1
#
_cell.length_a   1.000
_cell.length_b   1.000
_cell.length_c   1.000
_cell.angle_alpha   90.00
_cell.angle_beta   90.00
_cell.angle_gamma   90.00
#
_symmetry.space_group_name_H-M   'P 1'
#
loop_
_entity.id
_entity.type
_entity.pdbx_description
1 polymer ?
#
loop_
_entity_poly.entity_id
_entity_poly.type
_entity_poly.pdbx_seq_one_letter_code
_entity_poly.pdbx_strand_id
1 'polypeptide(L)'
;ATYLFPNELKVDELVNVLKEKKIGVVAHFYMDPEVQGVLTAAQKQWPHIHISDSLVMADSAVKMAKAGCKFITVLGVDFMS
;
A
#
# COMPACT_ATOMS: atom_id res chain seq x y z
N ALA A 1 8.38 0.28 19.68
CA ALA A 1 9.55 -0.24 18.93
C ALA A 1 9.16 -1.32 17.91
N THR A 2 8.05 -2.04 18.09
CA THR A 2 7.58 -3.09 17.16
C THR A 2 7.17 -2.58 15.77
N TYR A 3 6.72 -1.33 15.65
CA TYR A 3 6.38 -0.69 14.37
C TYR A 3 7.58 -0.53 13.41
N LEU A 4 8.82 -0.56 13.91
CA LEU A 4 10.04 -0.45 13.09
C LEU A 4 10.40 -1.78 12.40
N PHE A 5 9.90 -2.91 12.93
CA PHE A 5 10.25 -4.24 12.48
C PHE A 5 8.98 -5.08 12.36
N PRO A 6 8.17 -4.82 11.31
CA PRO A 6 7.02 -5.66 11.02
C PRO A 6 7.49 -7.10 10.81
N ASN A 7 6.63 -8.06 11.17
CA ASN A 7 6.90 -9.48 10.98
C ASN A 7 7.13 -9.76 9.48
N GLU A 8 8.35 -10.15 9.13
CA GLU A 8 8.79 -10.35 7.73
C GLU A 8 7.92 -11.36 6.99
N LEU A 9 7.53 -12.47 7.65
CA LEU A 9 6.66 -13.48 7.03
C LEU A 9 5.31 -12.89 6.60
N LYS A 10 4.73 -12.03 7.43
CA LYS A 10 3.47 -11.35 7.10
C LYS A 10 3.64 -10.32 5.97
N VAL A 11 4.78 -9.64 5.92
CA VAL A 11 5.10 -8.70 4.85
C VAL A 11 5.25 -9.45 3.53
N ASP A 12 5.95 -10.58 3.52
CA ASP A 12 6.16 -11.39 2.33
C ASP A 12 4.86 -12.03 1.84
N GLU A 13 4.02 -12.56 2.74
CA GLU A 13 2.69 -13.05 2.40
C GLU A 13 1.84 -11.96 1.74
N LEU A 14 1.82 -10.75 2.32
CA LEU A 14 1.12 -9.60 1.74
C LEU A 14 1.67 -9.27 0.35
N VAL A 15 2.99 -9.14 0.21
CA VAL A 15 3.64 -8.82 -1.07
C VAL A 15 3.33 -9.86 -2.14
N ASN A 16 3.32 -11.14 -1.78
CA ASN A 16 3.00 -12.23 -2.70
C ASN A 16 1.57 -12.10 -3.23
N VAL A 17 0.60 -11.86 -2.36
CA VAL A 17 -0.80 -11.64 -2.76
C VAL A 17 -0.94 -10.39 -3.65
N LEU A 18 -0.27 -9.29 -3.30
CA LEU A 18 -0.31 -8.04 -4.08
C LEU A 18 0.29 -8.24 -5.48
N LYS A 19 1.41 -8.95 -5.58
CA LYS A 19 2.07 -9.26 -6.87
C LYS A 19 1.23 -10.18 -7.74
N GLU A 20 0.76 -11.30 -7.18
CA GLU A 20 -0.01 -12.31 -7.91
C GLU A 20 -1.30 -11.71 -8.48
N LYS A 21 -2.02 -10.94 -7.66
CA LYS A 21 -3.28 -10.30 -8.05
C LYS A 21 -3.10 -8.95 -8.75
N LYS A 22 -1.86 -8.46 -8.85
CA LYS A 22 -1.50 -7.13 -9.39
C LYS A 22 -2.30 -6.01 -8.73
N ILE A 23 -2.25 -5.93 -7.40
CA ILE A 23 -2.99 -4.96 -6.61
C ILE A 23 -2.08 -3.78 -6.29
N GLY A 24 -2.52 -2.57 -6.61
CA GLY A 24 -1.92 -1.33 -6.08
C GLY A 24 -2.55 -0.96 -4.75
N VAL A 25 -1.76 -0.40 -3.83
CA VAL A 25 -2.26 0.05 -2.51
C VAL A 25 -1.99 1.53 -2.36
N VAL A 26 -3.02 2.31 -2.06
CA VAL A 26 -2.89 3.71 -1.67
C VAL A 26 -3.41 3.89 -0.25
N ALA A 27 -2.64 4.51 0.63
CA ALA A 27 -2.99 4.66 2.03
C ALA A 27 -2.83 6.12 2.49
N HIS A 28 -3.71 6.56 3.38
CA HIS A 28 -3.58 7.89 3.99
C HIS A 28 -2.53 7.88 5.10
N PHE A 29 -1.75 8.96 5.26
CA PHE A 29 -0.72 9.07 6.32
C PHE A 29 -1.29 9.15 7.76
N TYR A 30 -2.61 9.17 7.93
CA TYR A 30 -3.26 9.09 9.25
C TYR A 30 -3.46 7.64 9.72
N MET A 31 -3.04 6.66 8.94
CA MET A 31 -3.07 5.25 9.34
C MET A 31 -2.15 4.97 10.53
N ASP A 32 -2.49 3.96 11.33
CA ASP A 32 -1.71 3.52 12.49
C ASP A 32 -0.23 3.26 12.10
N PRO A 33 0.76 3.71 12.89
CA PRO A 33 2.19 3.53 12.57
C PRO A 33 2.61 2.08 12.28
N GLU A 34 1.93 1.10 12.88
CA GLU A 34 2.17 -0.32 12.59
C GLU A 34 1.80 -0.68 11.15
N VAL A 35 0.66 -0.17 10.66
CA VAL A 35 0.23 -0.37 9.26
C VAL A 35 1.17 0.34 8.30
N GLN A 36 1.60 1.57 8.65
CA GLN A 36 2.58 2.29 7.84
C GLN A 36 3.90 1.51 7.75
N GLY A 37 4.38 0.96 8.87
CA GLY A 37 5.60 0.13 8.89
C GLY A 37 5.50 -1.08 7.96
N VAL A 38 4.39 -1.81 7.99
CA VAL A 38 4.14 -2.96 7.10
C VAL A 38 4.11 -2.52 5.63
N LEU A 39 3.38 -1.46 5.29
CA LEU A 39 3.26 -0.96 3.91
C LEU A 39 4.59 -0.44 3.36
N THR A 40 5.38 0.27 4.17
CA THR A 40 6.72 0.74 3.78
C THR A 40 7.68 -0.44 3.58
N ALA A 41 7.60 -1.49 4.41
CA ALA A 41 8.40 -2.69 4.21
C ALA A 41 8.01 -3.41 2.91
N ALA A 42 6.70 -3.58 2.66
CA ALA A 42 6.17 -4.19 1.44
C ALA A 42 6.51 -3.39 0.18
N GLN A 43 6.56 -2.05 0.28
CA GLN A 43 6.87 -1.14 -0.84
C GLN A 43 8.25 -1.43 -1.44
N LYS A 44 9.22 -1.89 -0.63
CA LYS A 44 10.56 -2.26 -1.10
C LYS A 44 10.54 -3.42 -2.09
N GLN A 45 9.54 -4.29 -2.01
CA GLN A 45 9.40 -5.47 -2.87
C GLN A 45 8.32 -5.30 -3.93
N TRP A 46 7.35 -4.41 -3.71
CA TRP A 46 6.25 -4.11 -4.62
C TRP A 46 6.07 -2.59 -4.74
N PRO A 47 6.51 -1.97 -5.85
CA PRO A 47 6.58 -0.52 -5.97
C PRO A 47 5.21 0.17 -6.07
N HIS A 48 4.13 -0.59 -6.25
CA HIS A 48 2.77 -0.06 -6.38
C HIS A 48 2.07 0.09 -5.01
N ILE A 49 2.81 0.57 -4.02
CA ILE A 49 2.29 0.93 -2.70
C ILE A 49 2.64 2.39 -2.46
N HIS A 50 1.68 3.23 -2.11
CA HIS A 50 1.90 4.65 -1.81
C HIS A 50 1.16 5.07 -0.55
N ILE A 51 1.86 5.80 0.33
CA ILE A 51 1.31 6.43 1.52
C ILE A 51 1.37 7.94 1.28
N SER A 52 0.23 8.62 1.20
CA SER A 52 0.18 10.05 0.83
C SER A 52 -1.10 10.75 1.32
N ASP A 53 -1.23 12.04 1.00
CA ASP A 53 -2.50 12.77 1.15
C ASP A 53 -3.54 12.35 0.11
N SER A 54 -4.81 12.71 0.34
CA SER A 54 -5.94 12.31 -0.51
C SER A 54 -5.79 12.69 -1.98
N LEU A 55 -5.17 13.84 -2.29
CA LEU A 55 -5.04 14.31 -3.67
C LEU A 55 -4.00 13.49 -4.42
N VAL A 56 -2.87 13.20 -3.76
CA VAL A 56 -1.79 12.39 -4.31
C VAL A 56 -2.20 10.92 -4.44
N MET A 57 -3.13 10.43 -3.61
CA MET A 57 -3.66 9.06 -3.70
C MET A 57 -4.33 8.80 -5.05
N ALA A 58 -5.13 9.74 -5.54
CA ALA A 58 -5.82 9.60 -6.82
C ALA A 58 -4.84 9.53 -8.02
N ASP A 59 -3.86 10.43 -8.08
CA ASP A 59 -2.84 10.41 -9.13
C ASP A 59 -1.98 9.13 -9.07
N SER A 60 -1.67 8.66 -7.86
CA SER A 60 -0.92 7.42 -7.65
C SER A 60 -1.71 6.20 -8.13
N ALA A 61 -3.02 6.13 -7.84
CA ALA A 61 -3.90 5.07 -8.33
C ALA A 61 -3.95 5.02 -9.86
N VAL A 62 -4.04 6.17 -10.54
CA VAL A 62 -4.01 6.24 -12.01
C VAL A 62 -2.67 5.73 -12.56
N LYS A 63 -1.55 6.13 -11.96
CA LYS A 63 -0.21 5.64 -12.35
C LYS A 63 -0.08 4.13 -12.18
N MET A 64 -0.59 3.57 -11.07
CA MET A 64 -0.60 2.13 -10.81
C MET A 64 -1.44 1.36 -11.83
N ALA A 65 -2.63 1.87 -12.17
CA ALA A 65 -3.49 1.26 -13.18
C ALA A 65 -2.80 1.25 -14.56
N LYS A 66 -2.16 2.36 -14.95
CA LYS A 66 -1.37 2.45 -16.19
C LYS A 66 -0.17 1.50 -16.21
N ALA A 67 0.43 1.24 -15.03
CA ALA A 67 1.53 0.29 -14.89
C ALA A 67 1.08 -1.19 -14.89
N GLY A 68 -0.23 -1.47 -14.98
CA GLY A 68 -0.79 -2.82 -15.11
C GLY A 68 -1.32 -3.42 -13.82
N CYS A 69 -1.53 -2.62 -12.76
CA CYS A 69 -2.32 -3.05 -11.62
C CYS A 69 -3.78 -3.27 -12.05
N LYS A 70 -4.36 -4.40 -11.64
CA LYS A 70 -5.76 -4.77 -11.95
C LYS A 70 -6.74 -4.23 -10.92
N PHE A 71 -6.29 -4.07 -9.69
CA PHE A 71 -7.10 -3.58 -8.58
C PHE A 71 -6.32 -2.51 -7.83
N ILE A 72 -7.04 -1.53 -7.27
CA ILE A 72 -6.47 -0.53 -6.37
C ILE A 72 -7.22 -0.66 -5.05
N THR A 73 -6.49 -0.91 -3.96
CA THR A 73 -7.01 -0.92 -2.60
C THR A 73 -6.69 0.40 -1.94
N VAL A 74 -7.74 1.08 -1.46
CA VAL A 74 -7.61 2.33 -0.71
C VAL A 74 -7.69 2.03 0.79
N LEU A 75 -6.67 2.43 1.54
CA LEU A 75 -6.64 2.34 3.00
C LEU A 75 -6.77 3.75 3.59
N GLY A 76 -8.00 4.12 3.90
CA GLY A 76 -8.38 5.43 4.44
C GLY A 76 -9.79 5.40 5.03
N VAL A 77 -10.36 6.56 5.32
CA VAL A 77 -11.77 6.70 5.72
C VAL A 77 -12.68 6.78 4.49
N ASP A 78 -13.93 6.32 4.62
CA ASP A 78 -14.91 6.04 3.54
C ASP A 78 -15.12 7.13 2.48
N PHE A 79 -14.78 8.40 2.73
CA PHE A 79 -14.84 9.46 1.72
C PHE A 79 -13.75 9.35 0.62
N MET A 80 -12.85 8.37 0.72
CA MET A 80 -11.70 8.20 -0.19
C MET A 80 -11.73 6.89 -1.00
N SER A 81 -12.73 6.01 -0.80
CA SER A 81 -12.84 4.70 -1.48
C SER A 81 -13.81 4.70 -2.66
#